data_AF-A0A5K1HY49-F1
#
_entry.id   AF-A0A5K1HY49-F1
#
_cell.length_a   1.000
_cell.length_b   1.000
_cell.length_c   1.000
_cell.angle_alpha   90.00
_cell.angle_beta   90.00
_cell.angle_gamma   90.00
#
_symmetry.space_group_name_H-M   'P 1'
#
loop_
_entity.id
_entity.type
_entity.pdbx_description
1 polymer ?
#
loop_
_entity_poly.entity_id
_entity_poly.type
_entity_poly.pdbx_seq_one_letter_code
_entity_poly.pdbx_strand_id
1 'polypeptide(L)' 'NGARRTPRLDEYLSNIRAAMTGPILRPVYFFLSQNIEEQTIQQLQSESNIINLSSMIVRLSSGLQRSR' A
#
# COMPACT_ATOMS: atom_id res chain seq x y z
N ASN A 1 -24.13 5.30 -18.31
CA ASN A 1 -24.68 4.56 -17.15
C ASN A 1 -23.56 3.96 -16.31
N GLY A 2 -22.88 4.78 -15.51
CA GLY A 2 -21.83 4.30 -14.60
C GLY A 2 -22.37 4.28 -13.17
N ALA A 3 -23.08 3.23 -12.79
CA ALA A 3 -23.50 3.07 -11.40
C ALA A 3 -22.25 2.93 -10.52
N ARG A 4 -22.18 3.71 -9.43
CA ARG A 4 -21.08 3.66 -8.46
C ARG A 4 -21.09 2.25 -7.84
N ARG A 5 -20.20 1.38 -8.30
CA ARG A 5 -20.05 0.03 -7.73
C ARG A 5 -19.37 0.17 -6.37
N THR A 6 -20.05 -0.30 -5.32
CA THR A 6 -19.43 -0.47 -4.01
C THR A 6 -18.63 -1.78 -4.03
N PRO A 7 -17.29 -1.74 -3.95
CA PRO A 7 -16.48 -2.95 -3.92
C PRO A 7 -16.77 -3.74 -2.63
N ARG A 8 -16.59 -5.05 -2.70
CA ARG A 8 -16.56 -5.89 -1.48
C ARG A 8 -15.30 -5.56 -0.67
N LEU A 9 -15.31 -5.91 0.61
CA LEU A 9 -14.21 -5.55 1.52
C LEU A 9 -12.86 -6.12 1.06
N ASP A 10 -12.84 -7.37 0.62
CA ASP A 10 -11.67 -8.05 0.06
C ASP A 10 -11.15 -7.37 -1.20
N GLU A 11 -12.03 -7.01 -2.13
CA GLU A 11 -11.70 -6.29 -3.37
C GLU A 11 -11.14 -4.90 -3.07
N TYR A 12 -11.74 -4.20 -2.09
CA TYR A 12 -11.27 -2.91 -1.62
C TYR A 12 -9.88 -3.00 -1.00
N LEU A 13 -9.64 -3.97 -0.11
CA LEU A 13 -8.36 -4.16 0.56
C LEU A 13 -7.25 -4.60 -0.42
N SER A 14 -7.58 -5.45 -1.39
CA SER A 14 -6.65 -5.84 -2.47
C SER A 14 -6.20 -4.65 -3.31
N ASN A 15 -7.15 -3.77 -3.68
CA ASN A 15 -6.83 -2.53 -4.39
C ASN A 15 -5.95 -1.57 -3.57
N ILE A 16 -6.17 -1.49 -2.26
CA ILE A 16 -5.32 -0.68 -1.37
C ILE A 16 -3.89 -1.19 -1.39
N ARG A 17 -3.72 -2.52 -1.29
CA ARG A 17 -2.41 -3.17 -1.35
C ARG A 17 -1.68 -2.77 -2.63
N ALA A 18 -2.30 -3.00 -3.79
CA ALA A 18 -1.70 -2.70 -5.09
C ALA A 18 -1.37 -1.19 -5.24
N ALA A 19 -2.24 -0.30 -4.75
CA ALA A 19 -2.07 1.13 -4.88
C ALA A 19 -0.96 1.71 -3.99
N MET A 20 -0.65 1.07 -2.87
CA MET A 20 0.22 1.65 -1.83
C MET A 20 1.65 1.07 -1.83
N THR A 21 1.86 -0.14 -2.38
CA THR A 21 3.19 -0.77 -2.42
C THR A 21 4.21 0.10 -3.16
N GLY A 22 3.88 0.61 -4.36
CA GLY A 22 4.79 1.48 -5.12
C GLY A 22 5.10 2.82 -4.43
N PRO A 23 4.09 3.57 -3.95
CA PRO A 23 4.29 4.84 -3.26
C PRO A 23 5.03 4.77 -1.92
N ILE A 24 4.97 3.64 -1.19
CA ILE A 24 5.75 3.47 0.05
C ILE A 24 7.21 3.17 -0.26
N LEU A 25 7.48 2.35 -1.27
CA LEU A 25 8.84 1.88 -1.57
C LEU A 25 9.79 2.98 -2.07
N ARG A 26 9.30 3.91 -2.90
CA ARG A 26 10.14 4.98 -3.47
C ARG A 26 10.74 5.95 -2.42
N PRO A 27 9.97 6.50 -1.47
CA PRO A 27 10.54 7.36 -0.45
C PRO A 27 11.43 6.58 0.53
N VAL A 28 11.10 5.35 0.88
CA VAL A 28 11.98 4.51 1.73
C VAL A 28 13.34 4.30 1.05
N TYR A 29 13.34 4.01 -0.25
CA TYR A 29 14.55 3.91 -1.07
C TYR A 29 15.35 5.23 -1.10
N PHE A 30 14.68 6.37 -1.29
CA PHE A 30 15.33 7.68 -1.38
C PHE A 30 15.88 8.18 -0.04
N PHE A 31 15.14 8.01 1.06
CA PHE A 31 15.51 8.56 2.36
C PHE A 31 16.54 7.73 3.12
N LEU A 32 16.64 6.42 2.87
CA LEU A 32 17.60 5.58 3.58
C LEU A 32 19.02 5.68 3.03
N SER A 33 19.22 6.14 1.78
CA SER A 33 20.54 6.32 1.15
C SER A 33 21.47 5.09 1.34
N GLN A 34 20.88 3.91 1.45
CA GLN A 34 21.59 2.64 1.64
C GLN A 34 21.85 2.02 0.28
N ASN A 35 22.95 1.26 0.15
CA ASN A 35 23.12 0.29 -0.92
C ASN A 35 22.11 -0.85 -0.71
N ILE A 36 20.86 -0.61 -1.08
CA ILE A 36 19.81 -1.62 -1.05
C ILE A 36 20.09 -2.59 -2.20
N GLU A 37 20.37 -3.83 -1.85
CA GLU A 37 20.57 -4.89 -2.83
C GLU A 37 19.28 -5.18 -3.61
N GLU A 38 19.42 -5.60 -4.87
CA GLU A 38 18.29 -5.93 -5.74
C GLU A 38 17.36 -6.98 -5.10
N GLN A 39 17.92 -7.94 -4.37
CA GLN A 39 17.15 -8.94 -3.62
C GLN A 39 16.24 -8.30 -2.55
N THR A 40 16.70 -7.23 -1.89
CA THR A 40 15.90 -6.50 -0.91
C THR A 40 14.77 -5.74 -1.62
N ILE A 41 15.03 -5.15 -2.79
CA ILE A 41 13.98 -4.53 -3.63
C ILE A 41 12.94 -5.56 -4.06
N GLN A 42 13.37 -6.74 -4.50
CA GLN A 42 12.47 -7.82 -4.89
C GLN A 42 11.62 -8.31 -3.71
N GLN A 43 12.21 -8.48 -2.52
CA GLN A 43 11.46 -8.83 -1.30
C GLN A 43 10.45 -7.75 -0.88
N LEU A 44 10.83 -6.49 -1.06
CA LEU A 44 9.99 -5.33 -0.81
C LEU A 44 8.83 -5.24 -1.81
N GLN A 45 9.06 -5.61 -3.07
CA GLN A 45 8.03 -5.71 -4.12
C GLN A 45 7.16 -6.96 -3.98
N SER A 46 7.69 -8.05 -3.40
CA SER A 46 6.97 -9.31 -3.20
C SER A 46 6.07 -9.24 -1.97
N GLU A 47 4.95 -8.52 -2.08
CA GLU A 47 3.86 -8.49 -1.09
C GLU A 47 4.33 -8.54 0.37
N SER A 48 5.33 -7.72 0.72
CA SER A 48 5.89 -7.71 2.08
C SER A 48 4.77 -7.48 3.09
N ASN A 49 4.61 -8.41 4.03
CA ASN A 49 3.57 -8.33 5.06
C ASN A 49 3.61 -7.00 5.82
N ILE A 50 4.81 -6.46 6.06
CA ILE A 50 4.99 -5.17 6.75
C ILE A 50 4.41 -4.03 5.91
N ILE A 51 4.70 -3.98 4.61
CA ILE A 51 4.20 -2.93 3.70
C ILE A 51 2.69 -3.07 3.50
N ASN A 52 2.22 -4.30 3.33
CA ASN A 52 0.80 -4.60 3.17
C ASN A 52 -0.01 -4.19 4.40
N LEU A 53 0.44 -4.54 5.61
CA LEU A 53 -0.26 -4.19 6.84
C LEU A 53 -0.18 -2.68 7.11
N SER A 54 0.99 -2.07 6.92
CA SER A 54 1.17 -0.62 7.13
C SER A 54 0.29 0.20 6.18
N SER A 55 0.22 -0.18 4.90
CA SER A 55 -0.63 0.49 3.92
C SER A 55 -2.13 0.35 4.25
N MET A 56 -2.58 -0.83 4.72
CA MET A 56 -3.94 -1.03 5.19
C MET A 56 -4.27 -0.12 6.37
N ILE A 57 -3.39 -0.02 7.36
CA ILE A 57 -3.59 0.86 8.54
C ILE A 57 -3.74 2.32 8.11
N VAL A 58 -2.82 2.84 7.28
CA VAL A 58 -2.88 4.22 6.77
C VAL A 58 -4.20 4.49 6.06
N ARG A 59 -4.61 3.56 5.18
CA ARG A 59 -5.80 3.79 4.36
C ARG A 59 -7.09 3.73 5.17
N LEU A 60 -7.23 2.73 6.04
CA LEU A 60 -8.38 2.61 6.94
C LEU A 60 -8.48 3.83 7.86
N SER A 61 -7.35 4.28 8.42
CA SER A 61 -7.30 5.48 9.28
C SER A 61 -7.79 6.73 8.53
N SER A 62 -7.33 6.92 7.29
CA SER A 62 -7.77 8.05 6.44
C SER A 62 -9.27 7.98 6.09
N GLY A 63 -9.80 6.77 5.91
CA GLY A 63 -11.21 6.53 5.63
C GLY A 63 -12.08 6.88 6.83
N LEU A 64 -11.69 6.44 8.02
CA LEU A 64 -12.37 6.76 9.27
C LEU A 64 -12.40 8.26 9.52
N GLN A 65 -11.27 8.96 9.30
CA GLN A 65 -11.20 10.41 9.47
C GLN A 65 -12.12 11.18 8.53
N ARG A 66 -12.27 10.73 7.26
CA ARG A 66 -13.20 11.34 6.30
C ARG A 66 -14.69 11.07 6.58
N SER A 67 -14.99 10.08 7.43
CA SER A 67 -16.37 9.74 7.79
C SER A 67 -16.89 10.54 9.00
N ARG A 68 -16.01 11.31 9.66
CA ARG A 68 -16.36 12.28 10.69
C ARG A 68 -16.61 13.65 10.06
#